data_AF-A0A7X2J1C2-F1
#
_entry.id   AF-A0A7X2J1C2-F1
#
_cell.length_a   1.000
_cell.length_b   1.000
_cell.length_c   1.000
_cell.angle_alpha   90.00
_cell.angle_beta   90.00
_cell.angle_gamma   90.00
#
_symmetry.space_group_name_H-M   'P 1'
#
loop_
_entity.id
_entity.type
_entity.pdbx_description
1 polymer ?
#
loop_
_entity_poly.entity_id
_entity_poly.type
_entity_poly.pdbx_seq_one_letter_code
_entity_poly.pdbx_strand_id
1 'polypeptide(L)'
;MKRALLTGISAAMLLSPLAAVTATPASASAVTASVAATPAYKEAVKQGNTLAKGLKNYSAAVTAGDIDRMDMLFDGVSKQLRVVESSIGKVAGPGNRAELLGKYVTPAKKELERTMYEVSQFRLALKIYEKITGGDVLYWHNNITHRHGYKEFDADLLKLERLKKRAAAIKKAGNYSPLPSLIYWEIGIEESMAASVNLLIYNLKFEYFLDEEENIFEAELYYDDFTRYLKHKENLIEGLPPIKDKTGLYKVYVQSARSTIERIKYEVSQIRLLKRVEELAKAGRISEAKAELSKLRGLRQRAALMREESQYKPLPAAVDADIHQYEQKLRTSYQL
;
A
#
# COMPACT_ATOMS: atom_id res chain seq x y z
N MET A 1 -4.70 29.78 -0.70
CA MET A 1 -4.41 28.33 -0.71
C MET A 1 -3.85 27.93 0.65
N LYS A 2 -4.70 27.47 1.57
CA LYS A 2 -4.30 27.04 2.92
C LYS A 2 -3.92 25.56 2.84
N ARG A 3 -2.61 25.26 2.97
CA ARG A 3 -2.11 23.90 3.13
C ARG A 3 -2.55 23.40 4.51
N ALA A 4 -3.45 22.42 4.53
CA ALA A 4 -3.85 21.74 5.75
C ALA A 4 -2.67 20.91 6.25
N LEU A 5 -2.18 21.28 7.44
CA LEU A 5 -1.25 20.53 8.26
C LEU A 5 -1.85 19.16 8.57
N LEU A 6 -1.34 18.11 7.92
CA LEU A 6 -1.50 16.75 8.44
C LEU A 6 -0.59 16.64 9.67
N THR A 7 -1.20 16.83 10.83
CA THR A 7 -0.59 16.58 12.14
C THR A 7 -0.24 15.11 12.24
N GLY A 8 1.06 14.85 12.32
CA GLY A 8 1.61 13.53 12.56
C GLY A 8 1.11 13.00 13.90
N ILE A 9 0.61 11.77 13.88
CA ILE A 9 0.72 10.89 15.04
C ILE A 9 2.20 10.58 15.17
N SER A 10 2.91 11.48 15.85
CA SER A 10 4.19 11.20 16.47
C SER A 10 3.93 10.06 17.43
N ALA A 11 4.28 8.84 17.03
CA ALA A 11 4.60 7.82 18.01
C ALA A 11 5.69 8.46 18.88
N ALA A 12 5.33 8.84 20.10
CA ALA A 12 6.27 9.24 21.11
C ALA A 12 7.19 8.04 21.34
N MET A 13 8.26 7.97 20.54
CA MET A 13 9.39 7.14 20.82
C MET A 13 9.93 7.66 22.15
N LEU A 14 9.54 6.99 23.23
CA LEU A 14 10.25 7.02 24.50
C LEU A 14 11.60 6.33 24.29
N LEU A 15 12.45 6.95 23.47
CA LEU A 15 13.90 6.74 23.50
C LEU A 15 14.39 7.52 24.71
N SER A 16 14.17 6.95 25.90
CA SER A 16 14.86 7.41 27.09
C SER A 16 16.34 7.07 26.92
N PRO A 17 17.26 8.05 26.92
CA PRO A 17 18.68 7.75 26.98
C PRO A 17 18.95 7.03 28.30
N LEU A 18 19.40 5.78 28.23
CA LEU A 18 19.99 5.09 29.38
C LEU A 18 21.29 5.83 29.72
N ALA A 19 21.20 6.84 30.58
CA ALA A 19 22.35 7.39 31.26
C ALA A 19 22.92 6.29 32.17
N ALA A 20 24.13 5.84 31.85
CA ALA A 20 24.88 4.91 32.67
C ALA A 20 25.25 5.61 33.99
N VAL A 21 24.43 5.39 35.04
CA VAL A 21 24.79 5.74 36.41
C VAL A 21 25.78 4.69 36.90
N THR A 22 27.06 5.04 36.87
CA THR A 22 28.14 4.27 37.52
C THR A 22 28.05 4.48 39.03
N ALA A 23 27.15 3.72 39.68
CA ALA A 23 27.15 3.58 41.14
C ALA A 23 28.03 2.39 41.53
N THR A 24 29.01 2.65 42.39
CA THR A 24 29.88 1.66 43.04
C THR A 24 29.08 0.57 43.78
N PRO A 25 29.49 -0.71 43.70
CA PRO A 25 28.73 -1.82 44.27
C PRO A 25 28.98 -1.91 45.78
N ALA A 26 28.02 -1.44 46.57
CA ALA A 26 27.92 -1.84 47.97
C ALA A 26 27.16 -3.19 48.04
N SER A 27 27.91 -4.27 48.24
CA SER A 27 27.52 -5.49 48.97
C SER A 27 26.06 -5.97 48.81
N ALA A 28 25.71 -6.49 47.63
CA ALA A 28 24.35 -6.93 47.27
C ALA A 28 24.06 -8.44 47.49
N SER A 29 24.79 -9.14 48.35
CA SER A 29 24.72 -10.62 48.42
C SER A 29 23.83 -11.20 49.53
N ALA A 30 23.17 -10.39 50.38
CA ALA A 30 22.42 -10.92 51.54
C ALA A 30 20.90 -10.68 51.55
N VAL A 31 20.30 -10.13 50.48
CA VAL A 31 18.84 -9.84 50.41
C VAL A 31 18.07 -10.78 49.46
N THR A 32 18.73 -11.78 48.87
CA THR A 32 18.19 -12.52 47.71
C THR A 32 17.19 -13.63 48.04
N ALA A 33 17.12 -14.15 49.27
CA ALA A 33 16.26 -15.29 49.57
C ALA A 33 14.81 -14.93 49.96
N SER A 34 14.58 -13.84 50.69
CA SER A 34 13.24 -13.53 51.24
C SER A 34 12.29 -12.90 50.22
N VAL A 35 12.81 -12.18 49.21
CA VAL A 35 11.96 -11.45 48.24
C VAL A 35 11.45 -12.35 47.11
N ALA A 36 12.22 -13.36 46.71
CA ALA A 36 11.81 -14.38 45.74
C ALA A 36 10.61 -15.22 46.22
N ALA A 37 10.33 -15.22 47.53
CA ALA A 37 9.23 -15.98 48.12
C ALA A 37 7.86 -15.26 48.04
N THR A 38 7.83 -13.95 47.75
CA THR A 38 6.58 -13.17 47.75
C THR A 38 5.60 -13.64 46.67
N PRO A 39 4.27 -13.64 46.94
CA PRO A 39 3.28 -13.99 45.92
C PRO A 39 3.39 -13.17 44.63
N ALA A 40 3.70 -11.87 44.74
CA ALA A 40 3.87 -10.99 43.59
C ALA A 40 5.08 -11.37 42.71
N TYR A 41 6.22 -11.71 43.32
CA TYR A 41 7.40 -12.18 42.58
C TYR A 41 7.11 -13.49 41.85
N LYS A 42 6.48 -14.47 42.53
CA LYS A 42 6.10 -15.75 41.93
C LYS A 42 5.14 -15.58 40.76
N GLU A 43 4.14 -14.70 40.89
CA GLU A 43 3.21 -14.40 39.79
C GLU A 43 3.91 -13.72 38.62
N ALA A 44 4.80 -12.75 38.87
CA ALA A 44 5.59 -12.12 37.82
C ALA A 44 6.48 -13.12 37.07
N VAL A 45 7.12 -14.05 37.78
CA VAL A 45 7.91 -15.15 37.18
C VAL A 45 7.01 -16.08 36.35
N LYS A 46 5.84 -16.46 36.87
CA LYS A 46 4.88 -17.29 36.13
C LYS A 46 4.45 -16.62 34.81
N GLN A 47 4.05 -15.36 34.86
CA GLN A 47 3.67 -14.61 33.66
C GLN A 47 4.85 -14.43 32.70
N GLY A 48 6.06 -14.20 33.24
CA GLY A 48 7.31 -14.10 32.49
C GLY A 48 7.63 -15.39 31.73
N ASN A 49 7.45 -16.55 32.37
CA ASN A 49 7.63 -17.85 31.73
C ASN A 49 6.62 -18.09 30.60
N THR A 50 5.35 -17.68 30.79
CA THR A 50 4.34 -17.73 29.71
C THR A 50 4.75 -16.86 28.52
N LEU A 51 5.23 -15.63 28.77
CA LEU A 51 5.77 -14.76 27.73
C LEU A 51 6.97 -15.39 27.02
N ALA A 52 7.93 -15.93 27.76
CA ALA A 52 9.12 -16.56 27.19
C ALA A 52 8.77 -17.73 26.27
N LYS A 53 7.77 -18.56 26.63
CA LYS A 53 7.26 -19.63 25.77
C LYS A 53 6.62 -19.08 24.49
N GLY A 54 5.78 -18.05 24.60
CA GLY A 54 5.18 -17.39 23.44
C GLY A 54 6.22 -16.77 22.51
N LEU A 55 7.19 -16.07 23.09
CA LEU A 55 8.31 -15.46 22.37
C LEU A 55 9.18 -16.50 21.66
N LYS A 56 9.43 -17.67 22.28
CA LYS A 56 10.15 -18.77 21.63
C LYS A 56 9.44 -19.24 20.36
N ASN A 57 8.12 -19.42 20.42
CA ASN A 57 7.33 -19.81 19.25
C ASN A 57 7.32 -18.72 18.17
N TYR A 58 7.18 -17.46 18.58
CA TYR A 58 7.24 -16.31 17.67
C TYR A 58 8.60 -16.20 16.98
N SER A 59 9.70 -16.29 17.75
CA SER A 59 11.07 -16.23 17.23
C SER A 59 11.37 -17.39 16.27
N ALA A 60 10.78 -18.57 16.51
CA ALA A 60 10.88 -19.70 15.60
C ALA A 60 10.19 -19.40 14.25
N ALA A 61 9.01 -18.77 14.25
CA ALA A 61 8.34 -18.33 13.04
C ALA A 61 9.17 -17.26 12.29
N VAL A 62 9.72 -16.28 13.02
CA VAL A 62 10.64 -15.28 12.45
C VAL A 62 11.85 -15.93 11.80
N THR A 63 12.45 -16.93 12.46
CA THR A 63 13.64 -17.63 11.93
C THR A 63 13.32 -18.48 10.71
N ALA A 64 12.15 -19.12 10.69
CA ALA A 64 11.65 -19.86 9.54
C ALA A 64 11.27 -18.95 8.36
N GLY A 65 11.05 -17.66 8.63
CA GLY A 65 10.60 -16.69 7.64
C GLY A 65 9.12 -16.78 7.29
N ASP A 66 8.31 -17.38 8.18
CA ASP A 66 6.88 -17.66 8.03
C ASP A 66 6.05 -16.46 8.51
N ILE A 67 5.71 -15.53 7.60
CA ILE A 67 5.04 -14.28 7.98
C ILE A 67 3.60 -14.50 8.44
N ASP A 68 2.91 -15.50 7.91
CA ASP A 68 1.57 -15.92 8.31
C ASP A 68 1.55 -16.31 9.79
N ARG A 69 2.48 -17.17 10.18
CA ARG A 69 2.59 -17.61 11.58
C ARG A 69 3.06 -16.50 12.50
N MET A 70 3.94 -15.62 12.02
CA MET A 70 4.28 -14.41 12.76
C MET A 70 3.02 -13.57 13.05
N ASP A 71 2.19 -13.33 12.03
CA ASP A 71 0.94 -12.60 12.17
C ASP A 71 0.01 -13.20 13.23
N MET A 72 -0.25 -14.52 13.13
CA MET A 72 -1.11 -15.23 14.08
C MET A 72 -0.63 -15.14 15.53
N LEU A 73 0.68 -15.08 15.76
CA LEU A 73 1.27 -15.08 17.10
C LEU A 73 1.50 -13.67 17.67
N PHE A 74 1.61 -12.64 16.83
CA PHE A 74 2.06 -11.30 17.21
C PHE A 74 1.18 -10.66 18.31
N ASP A 75 -0.15 -10.69 18.13
CA ASP A 75 -1.07 -10.07 19.09
C ASP A 75 -1.09 -10.80 20.43
N GLY A 76 -0.95 -12.13 20.42
CA GLY A 76 -0.84 -12.94 21.63
C GLY A 76 0.39 -12.59 22.45
N VAL A 77 1.56 -12.51 21.80
CA VAL A 77 2.83 -12.16 22.47
C VAL A 77 2.81 -10.71 22.97
N SER A 78 2.34 -9.76 22.16
CA SER A 78 2.28 -8.35 22.54
C SER A 78 1.29 -8.10 23.69
N LYS A 79 0.16 -8.81 23.75
CA LYS A 79 -0.77 -8.78 24.88
C LYS A 79 -0.12 -9.36 26.14
N GLN A 80 0.52 -10.51 26.04
CA GLN A 80 1.19 -11.15 27.18
C GLN A 80 2.34 -10.29 27.72
N LEU A 81 3.06 -9.57 26.86
CA LEU A 81 4.10 -8.62 27.27
C LEU A 81 3.55 -7.56 28.25
N ARG A 82 2.39 -6.96 27.95
CA ARG A 82 1.75 -5.96 28.82
C ARG A 82 1.35 -6.56 30.18
N VAL A 83 0.88 -7.82 30.19
CA VAL A 83 0.56 -8.54 31.43
C VAL A 83 1.81 -8.71 32.29
N VAL A 84 2.92 -9.14 31.69
CA VAL A 84 4.20 -9.30 32.40
C VAL A 84 4.71 -7.98 32.97
N GLU A 85 4.69 -6.89 32.20
CA GLU A 85 5.11 -5.57 32.68
C GLU A 85 4.29 -5.11 33.89
N SER A 86 2.97 -5.28 33.84
CA SER A 86 2.07 -4.97 34.95
C SER A 86 2.37 -5.81 36.20
N SER A 87 2.59 -7.12 36.03
CA SER A 87 2.93 -8.02 37.15
C SER A 87 4.30 -7.68 37.76
N ILE A 88 5.31 -7.37 36.93
CA ILE A 88 6.64 -6.95 37.42
C ILE A 88 6.54 -5.61 38.17
N GLY A 89 5.68 -4.68 37.73
CA GLY A 89 5.44 -3.42 38.44
C GLY A 89 5.00 -3.58 39.90
N LYS A 90 4.37 -4.73 40.24
CA LYS A 90 3.92 -5.07 41.60
C LYS A 90 5.01 -5.72 42.46
N VAL A 91 6.17 -6.06 41.87
CA VAL A 91 7.26 -6.73 42.60
C VAL A 91 8.03 -5.72 43.46
N ALA A 92 8.21 -6.07 44.73
CA ALA A 92 8.97 -5.28 45.69
C ALA A 92 10.47 -5.27 45.36
N GLY A 93 11.10 -4.10 45.51
CA GLY A 93 12.52 -3.89 45.25
C GLY A 93 12.85 -3.56 43.78
N PRO A 94 13.51 -2.42 43.49
CA PRO A 94 13.87 -2.05 42.13
C PRO A 94 14.84 -3.03 41.47
N GLY A 95 15.77 -3.64 42.22
CA GLY A 95 16.70 -4.65 41.70
C GLY A 95 15.98 -5.89 41.14
N ASN A 96 15.00 -6.43 41.89
CA ASN A 96 14.20 -7.57 41.44
C ASN A 96 13.38 -7.23 40.18
N ARG A 97 12.82 -6.02 40.12
CA ARG A 97 12.11 -5.56 38.91
C ARG A 97 13.06 -5.47 37.73
N ALA A 98 14.23 -4.86 37.90
CA ALA A 98 15.23 -4.75 36.84
C ALA A 98 15.67 -6.12 36.32
N GLU A 99 15.89 -7.09 37.21
CA GLU A 99 16.21 -8.47 36.83
C GLU A 99 15.10 -9.11 35.99
N LEU A 100 13.84 -9.04 36.44
CA LEU A 100 12.70 -9.62 35.73
C LEU A 100 12.45 -8.91 34.38
N LEU A 101 12.62 -7.58 34.33
CA LEU A 101 12.53 -6.80 33.08
C LEU A 101 13.62 -7.20 32.09
N GLY A 102 14.86 -7.39 32.56
CA GLY A 102 15.98 -7.85 31.73
C GLY A 102 15.72 -9.25 31.18
N LYS A 103 15.24 -10.16 32.04
CA LYS A 103 15.01 -11.56 31.69
C LYS A 103 13.84 -11.79 30.72
N TYR A 104 12.70 -11.12 30.92
CA TYR A 104 11.46 -11.44 30.18
C TYR A 104 11.02 -10.33 29.22
N VAL A 105 11.07 -9.06 29.63
CA VAL A 105 10.47 -7.94 28.88
C VAL A 105 11.39 -7.46 27.77
N THR A 106 12.67 -7.27 28.06
CA THR A 106 13.67 -6.76 27.11
C THR A 106 13.79 -7.61 25.84
N PRO A 107 13.99 -8.94 25.90
CA PRO A 107 14.07 -9.76 24.69
C PRO A 107 12.76 -9.76 23.88
N ALA A 108 11.59 -9.75 24.55
CA ALA A 108 10.30 -9.71 23.88
C ALA A 108 10.09 -8.38 23.12
N LYS A 109 10.39 -7.24 23.76
CA LYS A 109 10.31 -5.93 23.11
C LYS A 109 11.22 -5.85 21.89
N LYS A 110 12.45 -6.31 22.01
CA LYS A 110 13.43 -6.29 20.92
C LYS A 110 12.92 -7.03 19.68
N GLU A 111 12.41 -8.25 19.86
CA GLU A 111 11.93 -9.05 18.73
C GLU A 111 10.65 -8.48 18.13
N LEU A 112 9.68 -8.04 18.96
CA LEU A 112 8.46 -7.40 18.47
C LEU A 112 8.73 -6.08 17.73
N GLU A 113 9.66 -5.26 18.22
CA GLU A 113 10.02 -4.00 17.56
C GLU A 113 10.71 -4.25 16.21
N ARG A 114 11.57 -5.27 16.16
CA ARG A 114 12.27 -5.69 14.95
C ARG A 114 11.33 -6.13 13.82
N THR A 115 10.14 -6.66 14.14
CA THR A 115 9.22 -7.29 13.18
C THR A 115 7.85 -6.61 13.02
N MET A 116 7.49 -5.64 13.88
CA MET A 116 6.13 -5.07 13.91
C MET A 116 5.70 -4.47 12.56
N TYR A 117 6.65 -3.92 11.80
CA TYR A 117 6.33 -3.29 10.52
C TYR A 117 6.11 -4.31 9.42
N GLU A 118 6.78 -5.45 9.45
CA GLU A 118 6.53 -6.55 8.51
C GLU A 118 5.16 -7.15 8.74
N VAL A 119 4.80 -7.42 10.00
CA VAL A 119 3.46 -7.88 10.35
C VAL A 119 2.40 -6.85 9.94
N SER A 120 2.68 -5.55 10.15
CA SER A 120 1.76 -4.49 9.73
C SER A 120 1.63 -4.36 8.21
N GLN A 121 2.71 -4.56 7.45
CA GLN A 121 2.70 -4.58 5.99
C GLN A 121 1.85 -5.74 5.49
N PHE A 122 2.13 -6.95 6.01
CA PHE A 122 1.42 -8.15 5.68
C PHE A 122 -0.10 -8.03 5.92
N ARG A 123 -0.50 -7.62 7.13
CA ARG A 123 -1.91 -7.36 7.48
C ARG A 123 -2.59 -6.34 6.56
N LEU A 124 -1.89 -5.26 6.23
CA LEU A 124 -2.46 -4.21 5.38
C LEU A 124 -2.61 -4.70 3.94
N ALA A 125 -1.64 -5.45 3.41
CA ALA A 125 -1.73 -6.04 2.09
C ALA A 125 -2.90 -7.03 1.99
N LEU A 126 -3.03 -7.96 2.95
CA LEU A 126 -4.17 -8.87 3.04
C LEU A 126 -5.49 -8.11 3.14
N LYS A 127 -5.58 -7.09 4.01
CA LYS A 127 -6.79 -6.28 4.13
C LYS A 127 -7.19 -5.58 2.83
N ILE A 128 -6.22 -5.09 2.05
CA ILE A 128 -6.50 -4.48 0.74
C ILE A 128 -7.05 -5.53 -0.22
N TYR A 129 -6.44 -6.72 -0.23
CA TYR A 129 -6.87 -7.84 -1.06
C TYR A 129 -8.28 -8.34 -0.69
N GLU A 130 -8.52 -8.59 0.61
CA GLU A 130 -9.79 -9.07 1.16
C GLU A 130 -10.95 -8.10 0.97
N LYS A 131 -10.70 -6.78 1.04
CA LYS A 131 -11.74 -5.77 0.76
C LYS A 131 -12.44 -6.05 -0.58
N ILE A 132 -11.75 -6.67 -1.52
CA ILE A 132 -12.21 -6.84 -2.89
C ILE A 132 -12.62 -8.28 -3.19
N THR A 133 -11.91 -9.27 -2.63
CA THR A 133 -12.21 -10.70 -2.83
C THR A 133 -13.19 -11.29 -1.81
N GLY A 134 -13.32 -10.67 -0.63
CA GLY A 134 -13.97 -11.22 0.56
C GLY A 134 -15.49 -11.18 0.63
N GLY A 135 -16.22 -10.98 -0.48
CA GLY A 135 -17.63 -11.38 -0.45
C GLY A 135 -18.62 -10.70 -1.38
N ASP A 136 -18.27 -9.65 -2.13
CA ASP A 136 -19.26 -9.11 -3.06
C ASP A 136 -18.63 -8.29 -4.20
N VAL A 137 -18.04 -8.99 -5.18
CA VAL A 137 -17.62 -8.38 -6.46
C VAL A 137 -18.81 -7.63 -7.11
N LEU A 138 -20.05 -8.07 -6.85
CA LEU A 138 -21.28 -7.40 -7.26
C LEU A 138 -21.54 -6.10 -6.47
N TYR A 139 -21.31 -6.08 -5.15
CA TYR A 139 -21.36 -4.85 -4.34
C TYR A 139 -20.36 -3.81 -4.86
N TRP A 140 -19.18 -4.25 -5.31
CA TRP A 140 -18.19 -3.35 -5.87
C TRP A 140 -18.60 -2.79 -7.23
N HIS A 141 -19.19 -3.58 -8.13
CA HIS A 141 -19.72 -3.06 -9.39
C HIS A 141 -20.70 -1.89 -9.16
N ASN A 142 -21.55 -1.98 -8.12
CA ASN A 142 -22.49 -0.92 -7.76
C ASN A 142 -21.87 0.26 -6.96
N ASN A 143 -20.71 0.07 -6.30
CA ASN A 143 -20.07 1.12 -5.48
C ASN A 143 -18.90 1.84 -6.17
N ILE A 144 -18.19 1.17 -7.09
CA ILE A 144 -17.11 1.76 -7.91
C ILE A 144 -17.66 2.88 -8.79
N THR A 145 -18.92 2.76 -9.22
CA THR A 145 -19.61 3.67 -10.13
C THR A 145 -20.05 4.97 -9.45
N HIS A 146 -20.26 4.99 -8.12
CA HIS A 146 -20.97 6.12 -7.51
C HIS A 146 -20.24 6.90 -6.41
N ARG A 147 -19.40 6.31 -5.53
CA ARG A 147 -18.91 7.08 -4.34
C ARG A 147 -17.57 6.64 -3.72
N HIS A 148 -17.12 5.40 -3.89
CA HIS A 148 -15.89 4.89 -3.25
C HIS A 148 -14.79 4.71 -4.30
N GLY A 149 -14.01 5.78 -4.51
CA GLY A 149 -12.97 5.82 -5.53
C GLY A 149 -11.75 4.96 -5.19
N TYR A 150 -11.01 4.58 -6.23
CA TYR A 150 -9.66 4.01 -6.16
C TYR A 150 -8.70 4.75 -5.20
N LYS A 151 -9.00 6.01 -4.85
CA LYS A 151 -8.22 6.85 -3.94
C LYS A 151 -8.05 6.25 -2.55
N GLU A 152 -9.04 5.51 -2.04
CA GLU A 152 -8.91 4.83 -0.75
C GLU A 152 -7.83 3.74 -0.80
N PHE A 153 -7.78 3.00 -1.90
CA PHE A 153 -6.76 1.98 -2.16
C PHE A 153 -5.38 2.61 -2.36
N ASP A 154 -5.29 3.73 -3.08
CA ASP A 154 -4.03 4.47 -3.22
C ASP A 154 -3.52 4.95 -1.85
N ALA A 155 -4.41 5.42 -0.98
CA ALA A 155 -4.04 5.81 0.37
C ALA A 155 -3.51 4.64 1.21
N ASP A 156 -4.08 3.43 1.04
CA ASP A 156 -3.61 2.22 1.70
C ASP A 156 -2.27 1.73 1.12
N LEU A 157 -2.06 1.81 -0.20
CA LEU A 157 -0.75 1.52 -0.82
C LEU A 157 0.34 2.52 -0.38
N LEU A 158 0.00 3.81 -0.24
CA LEU A 158 0.90 4.80 0.33
C LEU A 158 1.21 4.53 1.81
N LYS A 159 0.29 3.90 2.56
CA LYS A 159 0.58 3.41 3.92
C LYS A 159 1.60 2.27 3.87
N LEU A 160 1.47 1.28 2.98
CA LEU A 160 2.46 0.21 2.81
C LEU A 160 3.87 0.77 2.57
N GLU A 161 4.01 1.71 1.63
CA GLU A 161 5.30 2.35 1.35
C GLU A 161 5.89 3.11 2.56
N ARG A 162 5.03 3.73 3.38
CA ARG A 162 5.48 4.34 4.64
C ARG A 162 5.91 3.30 5.67
N LEU A 163 5.21 2.16 5.77
CA LEU A 163 5.58 1.07 6.67
C LEU A 163 6.94 0.47 6.29
N LYS A 164 7.20 0.24 5.01
CA LYS A 164 8.51 -0.23 4.49
C LYS A 164 9.65 0.70 4.90
N LYS A 165 9.48 2.01 4.69
CA LYS A 165 10.47 3.03 5.08
C LYS A 165 10.71 3.04 6.59
N ARG A 166 9.65 2.94 7.39
CA ARG A 166 9.76 2.87 8.86
C ARG A 166 10.44 1.60 9.34
N ALA A 167 10.15 0.45 8.71
CA ALA A 167 10.80 -0.82 9.01
C ALA A 167 12.32 -0.72 8.86
N ALA A 168 12.78 -0.18 7.73
CA ALA A 168 14.20 0.03 7.47
C ALA A 168 14.83 1.01 8.48
N ALA A 169 14.15 2.12 8.79
CA ALA A 169 14.64 3.12 9.73
C ALA A 169 14.81 2.56 11.15
N ILE A 170 13.83 1.80 11.65
CA ILE A 170 13.86 1.23 13.01
C ILE A 170 14.90 0.11 13.13
N LYS A 171 15.04 -0.74 12.10
CA LYS A 171 16.11 -1.75 12.07
C LYS A 171 17.50 -1.12 12.10
N LYS A 172 17.70 -0.03 11.35
CA LYS A 172 18.95 0.73 11.38
C LYS A 172 19.19 1.38 12.75
N ALA A 173 18.19 2.03 13.32
CA ALA A 173 18.31 2.72 14.61
C ALA A 173 18.55 1.75 15.79
N GLY A 174 17.87 0.60 15.80
CA GLY A 174 18.00 -0.43 16.82
C GLY A 174 19.18 -1.39 16.62
N ASN A 175 19.92 -1.24 15.53
CA ASN A 175 20.96 -2.18 15.10
C ASN A 175 20.47 -3.65 15.12
N TYR A 176 19.26 -3.87 14.63
CA TYR A 176 18.65 -5.20 14.62
C TYR A 176 19.23 -6.05 13.50
N SER A 177 19.39 -7.35 13.78
CA SER A 177 19.75 -8.32 12.75
C SER A 177 18.72 -8.30 11.61
N PRO A 178 19.15 -8.48 10.35
CA PRO A 178 18.24 -8.59 9.23
C PRO A 178 17.24 -9.75 9.46
N LEU A 179 16.03 -9.59 8.95
CA LEU A 179 15.05 -10.66 8.88
C LEU A 179 15.38 -11.60 7.71
N PRO A 180 14.95 -12.88 7.75
CA PRO A 180 15.06 -13.75 6.59
C PRO A 180 14.43 -13.13 5.34
N SER A 181 15.07 -13.33 4.19
CA SER A 181 14.60 -12.78 2.91
C SER A 181 13.21 -13.29 2.52
N LEU A 182 12.84 -14.49 2.99
CA LEU A 182 11.54 -15.10 2.72
C LEU A 182 10.37 -14.22 3.22
N ILE A 183 10.52 -13.55 4.37
CA ILE A 183 9.48 -12.64 4.89
C ILE A 183 9.20 -11.51 3.90
N TYR A 184 10.25 -10.88 3.36
CA TYR A 184 10.08 -9.79 2.39
C TYR A 184 9.54 -10.29 1.06
N TRP A 185 9.83 -11.55 0.71
CA TRP A 185 9.28 -12.18 -0.48
C TRP A 185 7.78 -12.42 -0.35
N GLU A 186 7.32 -13.01 0.75
CA GLU A 186 5.89 -13.26 1.01
C GLU A 186 5.11 -11.94 1.07
N ILE A 187 5.62 -10.94 1.80
CA ILE A 187 5.02 -9.59 1.81
C ILE A 187 4.97 -9.00 0.40
N GLY A 188 6.04 -9.16 -0.39
CA GLY A 188 6.08 -8.67 -1.77
C GLY A 188 5.00 -9.29 -2.65
N ILE A 189 4.68 -10.57 -2.47
CA ILE A 189 3.57 -11.24 -3.17
C ILE A 189 2.25 -10.59 -2.78
N GLU A 190 1.96 -10.46 -1.49
CA GLU A 190 0.71 -9.86 -1.02
C GLU A 190 0.55 -8.41 -1.45
N GLU A 191 1.63 -7.61 -1.39
CA GLU A 191 1.64 -6.23 -1.89
C GLU A 191 1.32 -6.20 -3.39
N SER A 192 1.82 -7.17 -4.16
CA SER A 192 1.57 -7.28 -5.60
C SER A 192 0.15 -7.69 -5.91
N MET A 193 -0.43 -8.60 -5.13
CA MET A 193 -1.83 -8.98 -5.26
C MET A 193 -2.72 -7.77 -4.95
N ALA A 194 -2.56 -7.16 -3.79
CA ALA A 194 -3.26 -5.94 -3.38
C ALA A 194 -3.19 -4.83 -4.45
N ALA A 195 -1.98 -4.59 -4.98
CA ALA A 195 -1.73 -3.63 -6.04
C ALA A 195 -2.44 -3.96 -7.35
N SER A 196 -2.46 -5.23 -7.74
CA SER A 196 -3.09 -5.74 -8.96
C SER A 196 -4.61 -5.62 -8.89
N VAL A 197 -5.20 -5.84 -7.71
CA VAL A 197 -6.64 -5.65 -7.57
C VAL A 197 -7.02 -4.17 -7.63
N ASN A 198 -6.22 -3.26 -7.08
CA ASN A 198 -6.46 -1.83 -7.29
C ASN A 198 -6.32 -1.43 -8.78
N LEU A 199 -5.40 -2.05 -9.53
CA LEU A 199 -5.32 -1.85 -11.00
C LEU A 199 -6.60 -2.30 -11.71
N LEU A 200 -7.18 -3.44 -11.29
CA LEU A 200 -8.47 -3.90 -11.79
C LEU A 200 -9.58 -2.90 -11.52
N ILE A 201 -9.67 -2.34 -10.31
CA ILE A 201 -10.68 -1.34 -9.96
C ILE A 201 -10.53 -0.09 -10.85
N TYR A 202 -9.30 0.39 -11.05
CA TYR A 202 -9.01 1.46 -11.99
C TYR A 202 -9.50 1.11 -13.39
N ASN A 203 -9.17 -0.10 -13.89
CA ASN A 203 -9.59 -0.56 -15.21
C ASN A 203 -11.12 -0.62 -15.33
N LEU A 204 -11.82 -1.22 -14.38
CA LEU A 204 -13.28 -1.34 -14.38
C LEU A 204 -13.96 0.02 -14.35
N LYS A 205 -13.45 0.97 -13.54
CA LYS A 205 -13.97 2.34 -13.52
C LYS A 205 -13.74 3.05 -14.86
N PHE A 206 -12.58 2.80 -15.46
CA PHE A 206 -12.24 3.33 -16.77
C PHE A 206 -13.16 2.78 -17.86
N GLU A 207 -13.37 1.46 -17.87
CA GLU A 207 -14.30 0.75 -18.77
C GLU A 207 -15.74 1.21 -18.56
N TYR A 208 -16.18 1.46 -17.32
CA TYR A 208 -17.52 1.99 -17.04
C TYR A 208 -17.78 3.33 -17.76
N PHE A 209 -16.87 4.30 -17.62
CA PHE A 209 -17.05 5.59 -18.31
C PHE A 209 -17.03 5.43 -19.83
N LEU A 210 -16.29 4.44 -20.32
CA LEU A 210 -16.09 4.26 -21.74
C LEU A 210 -17.21 3.48 -22.42
N ASP A 211 -17.68 2.41 -21.78
CA ASP A 211 -18.60 1.42 -22.35
C ASP A 211 -20.05 1.60 -21.87
N GLU A 212 -20.26 2.06 -20.63
CA GLU A 212 -21.60 2.18 -20.05
C GLU A 212 -22.12 3.62 -20.10
N GLU A 213 -21.31 4.59 -19.67
CA GLU A 213 -21.65 6.03 -19.79
C GLU A 213 -21.34 6.60 -21.17
N GLU A 214 -20.56 5.87 -21.97
CA GLU A 214 -20.07 6.28 -23.29
C GLU A 214 -19.40 7.67 -23.31
N ASN A 215 -18.88 8.11 -22.16
CA ASN A 215 -18.34 9.44 -21.90
C ASN A 215 -16.81 9.45 -21.93
N ILE A 216 -16.27 9.63 -23.13
CA ILE A 216 -14.83 9.65 -23.36
C ILE A 216 -14.12 10.84 -22.69
N PHE A 217 -14.84 11.94 -22.43
CA PHE A 217 -14.26 13.11 -21.75
C PHE A 217 -13.98 12.83 -20.28
N GLU A 218 -14.87 12.10 -19.59
CA GLU A 218 -14.62 11.64 -18.22
C GLU A 218 -13.48 10.61 -18.19
N ALA A 219 -13.48 9.64 -19.12
CA ALA A 219 -12.40 8.68 -19.23
C ALA A 219 -11.02 9.37 -19.43
N GLU A 220 -10.96 10.43 -20.24
CA GLU A 220 -9.73 11.22 -20.46
C GLU A 220 -9.14 11.80 -19.17
N LEU A 221 -9.99 12.23 -18.22
CA LEU A 221 -9.55 12.78 -16.93
C LEU A 221 -8.76 11.75 -16.10
N TYR A 222 -9.01 10.46 -16.28
CA TYR A 222 -8.36 9.38 -15.54
C TYR A 222 -7.17 8.75 -16.29
N TYR A 223 -6.99 9.08 -17.58
CA TYR A 223 -6.05 8.37 -18.46
C TYR A 223 -4.59 8.39 -17.97
N ASP A 224 -4.11 9.57 -17.56
CA ASP A 224 -2.70 9.72 -17.14
C ASP A 224 -2.42 9.01 -15.81
N ASP A 225 -3.36 9.10 -14.87
CA ASP A 225 -3.22 8.43 -13.57
C ASP A 225 -3.31 6.91 -13.75
N PHE A 226 -4.22 6.42 -14.59
CA PHE A 226 -4.33 5.00 -14.90
C PHE A 226 -3.07 4.47 -15.60
N THR A 227 -2.55 5.19 -16.59
CA THR A 227 -1.31 4.81 -17.31
C THR A 227 -0.10 4.81 -16.37
N ARG A 228 0.04 5.83 -15.51
CA ARG A 228 1.11 5.90 -14.51
C ARG A 228 1.02 4.74 -13.53
N TYR A 229 -0.19 4.43 -13.08
CA TYR A 229 -0.44 3.34 -12.15
C TYR A 229 -0.12 1.98 -12.78
N LEU A 230 -0.58 1.71 -14.01
CA LEU A 230 -0.22 0.52 -14.79
C LEU A 230 1.30 0.34 -14.86
N LYS A 231 2.04 1.37 -15.28
CA LYS A 231 3.51 1.30 -15.39
C LYS A 231 4.18 1.03 -14.05
N HIS A 232 3.72 1.67 -12.98
CA HIS A 232 4.23 1.40 -11.65
C HIS A 232 3.99 -0.07 -11.24
N LYS A 233 2.88 -0.68 -11.66
CA LYS A 233 2.55 -2.09 -11.36
C LYS A 233 3.31 -3.08 -12.21
N GLU A 234 3.55 -2.77 -13.49
CA GLU A 234 4.45 -3.54 -14.33
C GLU A 234 5.82 -3.68 -13.67
N ASN A 235 6.42 -2.56 -13.25
CA ASN A 235 7.71 -2.55 -12.56
C ASN A 235 7.69 -3.37 -11.25
N LEU A 236 6.59 -3.30 -10.49
CA LEU A 236 6.46 -4.01 -9.21
C LEU A 236 6.36 -5.53 -9.43
N ILE A 237 5.52 -5.97 -10.38
CA ILE A 237 5.39 -7.38 -10.73
C ILE A 237 6.69 -7.90 -11.36
N GLU A 238 7.34 -7.14 -12.24
CA GLU A 238 8.62 -7.49 -12.85
C GLU A 238 9.71 -7.69 -11.80
N GLY A 239 9.74 -6.85 -10.76
CA GLY A 239 10.67 -6.93 -9.63
C GLY A 239 10.44 -8.12 -8.69
N LEU A 240 9.30 -8.83 -8.77
CA LEU A 240 9.10 -10.05 -8.00
C LEU A 240 9.99 -11.17 -8.50
N PRO A 241 10.51 -12.04 -7.60
CA PRO A 241 11.17 -13.28 -8.00
C PRO A 241 10.26 -14.14 -8.89
N PRO A 242 10.84 -15.10 -9.63
CA PRO A 242 10.05 -16.02 -10.44
C PRO A 242 9.09 -16.81 -9.56
N ILE A 243 7.82 -16.41 -9.53
CA ILE A 243 6.75 -17.14 -8.87
C ILE A 243 5.87 -17.78 -9.94
N LYS A 244 5.36 -18.99 -9.67
CA LYS A 244 4.50 -19.74 -10.60
C LYS A 244 3.30 -18.92 -11.07
N ASP A 245 2.81 -18.02 -10.22
CA ASP A 245 1.60 -17.22 -10.46
C ASP A 245 1.87 -15.83 -11.07
N LYS A 246 3.14 -15.48 -11.36
CA LYS A 246 3.50 -14.18 -11.97
C LYS A 246 2.82 -14.01 -13.32
N THR A 247 2.77 -15.09 -14.10
CA THR A 247 2.06 -15.15 -15.39
C THR A 247 0.56 -14.93 -15.22
N GLY A 248 -0.04 -15.47 -14.14
CA GLY A 248 -1.45 -15.28 -13.82
C GLY A 248 -1.77 -13.82 -13.48
N LEU A 249 -1.01 -13.22 -12.55
CA LEU A 249 -1.18 -11.81 -12.16
C LEU A 249 -1.02 -10.87 -13.36
N TYR A 250 0.03 -11.08 -14.16
CA TYR A 250 0.28 -10.26 -15.35
C TYR A 250 -0.85 -10.41 -16.38
N LYS A 251 -1.28 -11.64 -16.67
CA LYS A 251 -2.32 -11.92 -17.65
C LYS A 251 -3.67 -11.33 -17.23
N VAL A 252 -4.07 -11.51 -15.97
CA VAL A 252 -5.39 -11.08 -15.50
C VAL A 252 -5.44 -9.56 -15.34
N TYR A 253 -4.45 -8.95 -14.70
CA TYR A 253 -4.55 -7.56 -14.26
C TYR A 253 -3.82 -6.58 -15.19
N VAL A 254 -2.59 -6.90 -15.58
CA VAL A 254 -1.76 -5.99 -16.39
C VAL A 254 -2.20 -5.98 -17.84
N GLN A 255 -2.40 -7.16 -18.46
CA GLN A 255 -2.79 -7.23 -19.88
C GLN A 255 -4.17 -6.62 -20.13
N SER A 256 -5.13 -6.84 -19.23
CA SER A 256 -6.47 -6.23 -19.33
C SER A 256 -6.38 -4.70 -19.28
N ALA A 257 -5.72 -4.14 -18.26
CA ALA A 257 -5.54 -2.69 -18.14
C ALA A 257 -4.74 -2.08 -19.31
N ARG A 258 -3.70 -2.77 -19.77
CA ARG A 258 -2.91 -2.36 -20.94
C ARG A 258 -3.77 -2.30 -22.20
N SER A 259 -4.56 -3.35 -22.43
CA SER A 259 -5.47 -3.41 -23.59
C SER A 259 -6.44 -2.23 -23.57
N THR A 260 -7.04 -1.92 -22.41
CA THR A 260 -7.93 -0.77 -22.26
C THR A 260 -7.23 0.56 -22.54
N ILE A 261 -6.03 0.80 -22.00
CA ILE A 261 -5.26 2.03 -22.25
C ILE A 261 -4.87 2.18 -23.73
N GLU A 262 -4.45 1.09 -24.37
CA GLU A 262 -4.05 1.10 -25.78
C GLU A 262 -5.24 1.33 -26.71
N ARG A 263 -6.38 0.71 -26.39
CA ARG A 263 -7.65 0.77 -27.13
C ARG A 263 -8.17 2.20 -27.35
N ILE A 264 -7.87 3.13 -26.44
CA ILE A 264 -8.44 4.50 -26.44
C ILE A 264 -7.39 5.61 -26.60
N LYS A 265 -6.12 5.23 -26.74
CA LYS A 265 -5.00 6.18 -26.66
C LYS A 265 -5.14 7.31 -27.68
N TYR A 266 -5.65 7.00 -28.87
CA TYR A 266 -5.78 7.96 -29.95
C TYR A 266 -6.99 8.87 -29.78
N GLU A 267 -8.09 8.38 -29.21
CA GLU A 267 -9.29 9.12 -28.85
C GLU A 267 -8.98 10.15 -27.76
N VAL A 268 -8.27 9.73 -26.71
CA VAL A 268 -7.74 10.66 -25.69
C VAL A 268 -6.81 11.70 -26.31
N SER A 269 -5.94 11.30 -27.23
CA SER A 269 -5.06 12.24 -27.94
C SER A 269 -5.83 13.26 -28.78
N GLN A 270 -6.93 12.85 -29.42
CA GLN A 270 -7.83 13.74 -30.17
C GLN A 270 -8.47 14.78 -29.26
N ILE A 271 -9.01 14.36 -28.11
CA ILE A 271 -9.64 15.26 -27.13
C ILE A 271 -8.64 16.29 -26.62
N ARG A 272 -7.43 15.87 -26.24
CA ARG A 272 -6.38 16.78 -25.77
C ARG A 272 -5.96 17.78 -26.83
N LEU A 273 -5.85 17.34 -28.08
CA LEU A 273 -5.58 18.24 -29.20
C LEU A 273 -6.70 19.28 -29.36
N LEU A 274 -7.96 18.86 -29.29
CA LEU A 274 -9.12 19.77 -29.39
C LEU A 274 -9.18 20.77 -28.23
N LYS A 275 -8.89 20.34 -26.98
CA LYS A 275 -8.75 21.25 -25.83
C LYS A 275 -7.67 22.31 -26.07
N ARG A 276 -6.50 21.90 -26.60
CA ARG A 276 -5.43 22.84 -26.95
C ARG A 276 -5.82 23.80 -28.09
N VAL A 277 -6.55 23.32 -29.08
CA VAL A 277 -7.11 24.15 -30.17
C VAL A 277 -8.05 25.21 -29.58
N GLU A 278 -8.92 24.81 -28.65
CA GLU A 278 -9.83 25.74 -27.94
C GLU A 278 -9.06 26.81 -27.16
N GLU A 279 -8.02 26.42 -26.41
CA GLU A 279 -7.17 27.35 -25.66
C GLU A 279 -6.49 28.38 -26.57
N LEU A 280 -5.92 27.95 -27.69
CA LEU A 280 -5.31 28.83 -28.68
C LEU A 280 -6.33 29.79 -29.31
N ALA A 281 -7.51 29.28 -29.64
CA ALA A 281 -8.56 30.08 -30.25
C ALA A 281 -9.12 31.14 -29.29
N LYS A 282 -9.34 30.79 -28.01
CA LYS A 282 -9.71 31.74 -26.95
C LYS A 282 -8.65 32.82 -26.74
N ALA A 283 -7.39 32.49 -26.95
CA ALA A 283 -6.28 33.46 -26.88
C ALA A 283 -6.13 34.31 -28.17
N GLY A 284 -7.03 34.20 -29.15
CA GLY A 284 -6.96 34.92 -30.43
C GLY A 284 -5.90 34.39 -31.40
N ARG A 285 -5.23 33.28 -31.08
CA ARG A 285 -4.15 32.68 -31.88
C ARG A 285 -4.71 31.75 -32.97
N ILE A 286 -5.58 32.27 -33.82
CA ILE A 286 -6.38 31.49 -34.79
C ILE A 286 -5.52 30.69 -35.78
N SER A 287 -4.45 31.27 -36.32
CA SER A 287 -3.57 30.57 -37.27
C SER A 287 -2.94 29.31 -36.64
N GLU A 288 -2.49 29.43 -35.38
CA GLU A 288 -1.93 28.29 -34.64
C GLU A 288 -3.00 27.25 -34.29
N ALA A 289 -4.21 27.69 -33.93
CA ALA A 289 -5.34 26.81 -33.68
C ALA A 289 -5.68 25.97 -34.94
N LYS A 290 -5.70 26.58 -36.13
CA LYS A 290 -5.89 25.87 -37.41
C LYS A 290 -4.77 24.87 -37.69
N ALA A 291 -3.52 25.27 -37.43
CA ALA A 291 -2.36 24.40 -37.60
C ALA A 291 -2.43 23.16 -36.69
N GLU A 292 -2.78 23.33 -35.41
CA GLU A 292 -2.99 22.21 -34.48
C GLU A 292 -4.18 21.33 -34.91
N LEU A 293 -5.31 21.93 -35.29
CA LEU A 293 -6.51 21.20 -35.73
C LEU A 293 -6.23 20.30 -36.95
N SER A 294 -5.33 20.72 -37.85
CA SER A 294 -4.93 19.90 -39.01
C SER A 294 -4.33 18.54 -38.62
N LYS A 295 -3.73 18.43 -37.43
CA LYS A 295 -3.13 17.17 -36.93
C LYS A 295 -4.18 16.13 -36.56
N LEU A 296 -5.44 16.54 -36.36
CA LEU A 296 -6.53 15.65 -35.96
C LEU A 296 -6.76 14.52 -36.97
N ARG A 297 -6.59 14.80 -38.27
CA ARG A 297 -6.70 13.78 -39.33
C ARG A 297 -5.75 12.61 -39.11
N GLY A 298 -4.50 12.90 -38.74
CA GLY A 298 -3.50 11.87 -38.48
C GLY A 298 -3.84 11.02 -37.26
N LEU A 299 -4.40 11.63 -36.21
CA LEU A 299 -4.86 10.89 -35.03
C LEU A 299 -6.05 9.99 -35.35
N ARG A 300 -7.01 10.45 -36.16
CA ARG A 300 -8.15 9.64 -36.64
C ARG A 300 -7.71 8.43 -37.45
N GLN A 301 -6.75 8.63 -38.36
CA GLN A 301 -6.18 7.52 -39.13
C GLN A 301 -5.53 6.48 -38.23
N ARG A 302 -4.76 6.91 -37.23
CA ARG A 302 -4.15 5.99 -36.25
C ARG A 302 -5.20 5.28 -35.40
N ALA A 303 -6.26 5.96 -34.99
CA ALA A 303 -7.39 5.35 -34.28
C ALA A 303 -8.08 4.28 -35.12
N ALA A 304 -8.34 4.55 -36.42
CA ALA A 304 -8.92 3.58 -37.34
C ALA A 304 -8.01 2.36 -37.52
N LEU A 305 -6.72 2.58 -37.80
CA LEU A 305 -5.74 1.49 -37.93
C LEU A 305 -5.67 0.65 -36.66
N MET A 306 -5.65 1.28 -35.48
CA MET A 306 -5.62 0.55 -34.21
C MET A 306 -6.86 -0.34 -34.05
N ARG A 307 -8.04 0.12 -34.47
CA ARG A 307 -9.29 -0.67 -34.43
C ARG A 307 -9.27 -1.85 -35.40
N GLU A 308 -8.64 -1.70 -36.56
CA GLU A 308 -8.53 -2.76 -37.57
C GLU A 308 -7.45 -3.81 -37.20
N GLU A 309 -6.31 -3.37 -36.67
CA GLU A 309 -5.15 -4.22 -36.39
C GLU A 309 -5.21 -4.88 -35.00
N SER A 310 -5.93 -4.29 -34.05
CA SER A 310 -6.03 -4.83 -32.69
C SER A 310 -7.16 -5.85 -32.52
N GLN A 311 -7.00 -6.73 -31.53
CA GLN A 311 -8.06 -7.64 -31.09
C GLN A 311 -8.90 -7.03 -29.95
N TYR A 312 -8.91 -5.69 -29.83
CA TYR A 312 -9.58 -5.01 -28.74
C TYR A 312 -11.08 -4.90 -28.98
N LYS A 313 -11.85 -4.85 -27.88
CA LYS A 313 -13.30 -4.54 -27.94
C LYS A 313 -13.49 -3.20 -28.67
N PRO A 314 -14.36 -3.11 -29.69
CA PRO A 314 -14.66 -1.85 -30.35
C PRO A 314 -15.19 -0.80 -29.35
N LEU A 315 -14.82 0.46 -29.55
CA LEU A 315 -15.39 1.56 -28.78
C LEU A 315 -16.86 1.82 -29.16
N PRO A 316 -17.72 2.26 -28.23
CA PRO A 316 -19.06 2.70 -28.56
C PRO A 316 -19.07 3.83 -29.61
N ALA A 317 -20.06 3.83 -30.49
CA ALA A 317 -20.15 4.83 -31.56
C ALA A 317 -20.31 6.27 -31.02
N ALA A 318 -20.91 6.43 -29.83
CA ALA A 318 -21.06 7.72 -29.17
C ALA A 318 -19.70 8.38 -28.86
N VAL A 319 -18.64 7.60 -28.59
CA VAL A 319 -17.30 8.15 -28.34
C VAL A 319 -16.79 8.96 -29.54
N ASP A 320 -16.91 8.40 -30.75
CA ASP A 320 -16.52 9.10 -31.97
C ASP A 320 -17.45 10.30 -32.26
N ALA A 321 -18.74 10.14 -31.99
CA ALA A 321 -19.74 11.20 -32.17
C ALA A 321 -19.45 12.41 -31.26
N ASP A 322 -19.12 12.18 -29.99
CA ASP A 322 -18.78 13.19 -29.00
C ASP A 322 -17.54 14.00 -29.40
N ILE A 323 -16.48 13.32 -29.83
CA ILE A 323 -15.26 13.97 -30.32
C ILE A 323 -15.57 14.82 -31.56
N HIS A 324 -16.38 14.29 -32.48
CA HIS A 324 -16.79 15.02 -33.68
C HIS A 324 -17.64 16.25 -33.35
N GLN A 325 -18.61 16.12 -32.44
CA GLN A 325 -19.46 17.23 -32.01
C GLN A 325 -18.63 18.34 -31.35
N TYR A 326 -17.65 17.97 -30.51
CA TYR A 326 -16.75 18.94 -29.92
C TYR A 326 -15.90 19.67 -30.97
N GLU A 327 -15.36 18.95 -31.97
CA GLU A 327 -14.68 19.57 -33.11
C GLU A 327 -15.58 20.59 -33.84
N GLN A 328 -16.82 20.19 -34.21
CA GLN A 328 -17.74 21.07 -34.95
C GLN A 328 -18.09 22.33 -34.16
N LYS A 329 -18.25 22.19 -32.84
CA LYS A 329 -18.46 23.32 -31.95
C LYS A 329 -17.29 24.29 -32.01
N LEU A 330 -16.04 23.81 -31.94
CA LEU A 330 -14.86 24.66 -32.05
C LEU A 330 -14.77 25.36 -33.41
N ARG A 331 -15.02 24.64 -34.51
CA ARG A 331 -15.05 25.22 -35.87
C ARG A 331 -16.05 26.36 -35.99
N THR A 332 -17.26 26.13 -35.50
CA THR A 332 -18.35 27.12 -35.54
C THR A 332 -18.06 28.32 -34.65
N SER A 333 -17.61 28.10 -33.40
CA SER A 333 -17.39 29.18 -32.43
C SER A 333 -16.20 30.08 -32.77
N TYR A 334 -15.16 29.55 -33.43
CA TYR A 334 -13.91 30.29 -33.66
C TYR A 334 -13.51 30.43 -35.14
N GLN A 335 -14.38 30.03 -36.08
CA GLN A 335 -14.14 30.10 -37.53
C GLN A 335 -12.85 29.36 -37.97
N LEU A 336 -12.65 28.14 -37.43
CA LEU A 336 -11.45 27.30 -37.64
C LEU A 336 -11.44 26.49 -38.94
#